data_AF-A0A966SU85-F1
#
_entry.id   AF-A0A966SU85-F1
#
_cell.length_a   1.000
_cell.length_b   1.000
_cell.length_c   1.000
_cell.angle_alpha   90.00
_cell.angle_beta   90.00
_cell.angle_gamma   90.00
#
_symmetry.space_group_name_H-M   'P 1'
#
loop_
_entity.id
_entity.type
_entity.pdbx_description
1 polymer ?
#
loop_
_entity_poly.entity_id
_entity_poly.type
_entity_poly.pdbx_seq_one_letter_code
_entity_poly.pdbx_strand_id
1 'polypeptide(L)'
;MNRLLLTSALTLATALLGHAENWANWRGPLYNGASPEKGLPAKFSKTENVKWVASLPGFSAATPVIYEDKVFVSSGDNQTKKQLALCLDRKTGKELWRA
;
A
#
# COMPACT_ATOMS: atom_id res chain seq x y z
N MET A 1 10.81 1.70 -41.95
CA MET A 1 11.74 1.67 -40.80
C MET A 1 11.32 2.59 -39.65
N ASN A 2 10.85 3.83 -39.86
CA ASN A 2 10.53 4.74 -38.75
C ASN A 2 9.33 4.32 -37.87
N ARG A 3 8.28 3.69 -38.43
CA ARG A 3 7.10 3.29 -37.63
C ARG A 3 7.40 2.19 -36.60
N LEU A 4 8.22 1.20 -36.96
CA LEU A 4 8.65 0.14 -36.03
C LEU A 4 9.55 0.69 -34.90
N LEU A 5 10.42 1.64 -35.23
CA LEU A 5 11.29 2.28 -34.24
C LEU A 5 10.49 3.13 -33.24
N LEU A 6 9.46 3.87 -33.70
CA LEU A 6 8.57 4.62 -32.82
C LEU A 6 7.74 3.72 -31.91
N THR A 7 7.21 2.59 -32.41
CA THR A 7 6.44 1.65 -31.58
C THR A 7 7.32 0.99 -30.52
N SER A 8 8.55 0.58 -30.87
CA SER A 8 9.48 -0.02 -29.92
C SER A 8 9.93 0.97 -28.83
N ALA A 9 10.16 2.24 -29.20
CA ALA A 9 10.50 3.30 -28.24
C ALA A 9 9.34 3.58 -27.26
N LEU A 10 8.09 3.54 -27.72
CA LEU A 10 6.92 3.76 -26.87
C LEU A 10 6.68 2.61 -25.87
N THR A 11 6.93 1.36 -26.27
CA THR A 11 6.85 0.19 -25.35
C THR A 11 7.98 0.14 -24.32
N LEU A 12 9.16 0.66 -24.65
CA LEU A 12 10.27 0.70 -23.67
C LEU A 12 10.07 1.81 -22.63
N ALA A 13 9.40 2.90 -23.01
CA ALA A 13 9.10 4.01 -22.11
C ALA A 13 8.09 3.65 -21.01
N THR A 14 7.14 2.75 -21.27
CA THR A 14 6.17 2.30 -20.24
C THR A 14 6.78 1.35 -19.21
N ALA A 15 7.83 0.61 -19.57
CA ALA A 15 8.55 -0.27 -18.63
C ALA A 15 9.39 0.51 -17.58
N LEU A 16 9.59 1.81 -17.79
CA LEU A 16 10.30 2.72 -16.89
C LEU A 16 9.37 3.48 -15.95
N LEU A 17 8.06 3.21 -15.96
CA LEU A 17 7.15 3.76 -14.96
C LEU A 17 7.52 3.15 -13.60
N GLY A 18 8.18 3.95 -12.76
CA GLY A 18 8.63 3.53 -11.44
C GLY A 18 7.48 2.94 -10.63
N HIS A 19 7.66 1.71 -10.15
CA HIS A 19 6.80 1.14 -9.13
C HIS A 19 7.16 1.79 -7.78
N ALA A 20 6.14 2.15 -7.01
CA ALA A 20 6.35 2.54 -5.62
C ALA A 20 7.06 1.39 -4.87
N GLU A 21 8.06 1.72 -4.06
CA GLU A 21 8.84 0.72 -3.32
C GLU A 21 7.99 0.01 -2.25
N ASN A 22 8.37 -1.22 -1.92
CA ASN A 22 7.76 -2.00 -0.86
C ASN A 22 8.16 -1.46 0.53
N TRP A 23 7.25 -1.58 1.50
CA TRP A 23 7.47 -1.23 2.91
C TRP A 23 7.28 -2.47 3.77
N ALA A 24 8.22 -3.41 3.66
CA ALA A 24 8.11 -4.77 4.22
C ALA A 24 8.23 -4.85 5.76
N ASN A 25 8.59 -3.75 6.44
CA ASN A 25 8.81 -3.72 7.89
C ASN A 25 8.49 -2.33 8.48
N TRP A 26 8.43 -2.21 9.81
CA TRP A 26 8.01 -0.98 10.50
C TRP A 26 8.89 0.26 10.24
N ARG A 27 10.13 0.08 9.76
CA ARG A 27 11.05 1.18 9.40
C ARG A 27 11.25 1.37 7.89
N GLY A 28 10.53 0.61 7.07
CA GLY A 28 10.60 0.72 5.62
C GLY A 28 11.89 0.17 5.00
N PRO A 29 12.07 0.39 3.69
CA PRO A 29 13.19 -0.18 2.92
C PRO A 29 14.56 0.36 3.35
N LEU A 30 14.60 1.59 3.84
CA LEU A 30 15.82 2.25 4.31
C LEU A 30 16.06 2.12 5.82
N TYR A 31 15.23 1.36 6.53
CA TYR A 31 15.32 1.12 7.98
C TYR A 31 15.40 2.40 8.84
N ASN A 32 14.85 3.52 8.36
CA ASN A 32 14.89 4.81 9.04
C ASN A 32 13.49 5.38 9.33
N GLY A 33 12.42 4.72 8.89
CA GLY A 33 11.03 5.16 9.10
C GLY A 33 10.63 6.37 8.23
N ALA A 34 11.36 6.68 7.18
CA ALA A 34 11.11 7.83 6.30
C ALA A 34 11.00 7.43 4.83
N SER A 35 10.15 8.16 4.09
CA SER A 35 10.02 8.04 2.64
C SER A 35 10.67 9.26 1.96
N PRO A 36 11.36 9.09 0.82
CA PRO A 36 11.90 10.21 0.03
C PRO A 36 10.82 10.93 -0.81
N GLU A 37 9.58 10.44 -0.80
CA GLU A 37 8.46 10.99 -1.57
C GLU A 37 8.17 12.46 -1.24
N LYS A 38 7.76 13.21 -2.26
CA LYS A 38 7.53 14.66 -2.17
C LYS A 38 6.14 15.03 -2.69
N GLY A 39 5.67 16.24 -2.35
CA GLY A 39 4.37 16.74 -2.82
C GLY A 39 3.19 15.99 -2.20
N LEU A 40 3.39 15.34 -1.05
CA LEU A 40 2.33 14.67 -0.32
C LEU A 40 1.35 15.68 0.28
N PRO A 41 0.04 15.36 0.38
CA PRO A 41 -0.92 16.22 1.07
C PRO A 41 -0.49 16.48 2.52
N ALA A 42 -0.54 17.74 2.95
CA ALA A 42 -0.21 18.12 4.33
C ALA A 42 -1.43 18.12 5.27
N LYS A 43 -2.65 18.02 4.71
CA LYS A 43 -3.91 18.04 5.45
C LYS A 43 -4.66 16.74 5.18
N PHE A 44 -5.18 16.13 6.24
CA PHE A 44 -6.01 14.93 6.16
C PHE A 44 -7.22 15.08 7.06
N SER A 45 -8.33 14.46 6.67
CA SER A 45 -9.48 14.24 7.55
C SER A 45 -10.00 12.81 7.34
N LYS A 46 -11.20 12.50 7.85
CA LYS A 46 -11.84 11.21 7.54
C LYS A 46 -12.26 11.08 6.07
N THR A 47 -12.33 12.19 5.35
CA THR A 47 -12.84 12.24 3.97
C THR A 47 -11.96 13.06 3.01
N GLU A 48 -11.11 13.94 3.53
CA GLU A 48 -10.20 14.77 2.73
C GLU A 48 -8.85 14.09 2.57
N ASN A 49 -8.34 14.04 1.33
CA ASN A 49 -7.07 13.40 0.96
C ASN A 49 -6.96 11.91 1.36
N VAL A 50 -8.10 11.25 1.59
CA VAL A 50 -8.18 9.82 1.89
C VAL A 50 -8.62 9.05 0.65
N LYS A 51 -7.86 8.02 0.26
CA LYS A 51 -8.21 7.14 -0.88
C LYS A 51 -9.25 6.09 -0.50
N TRP A 52 -9.12 5.50 0.68
CA TRP A 52 -10.04 4.51 1.22
C TRP A 52 -9.85 4.39 2.73
N VAL A 53 -10.85 3.81 3.40
CA VAL A 53 -10.82 3.43 4.81
C VAL A 53 -11.31 2.00 4.92
N ALA A 54 -10.65 1.19 5.75
CA ALA A 54 -11.05 -0.18 6.03
C ALA A 54 -11.42 -0.33 7.51
N SER A 55 -12.58 -0.93 7.79
CA SER A 55 -12.95 -1.30 9.15
C SER A 55 -12.13 -2.51 9.61
N LEU A 56 -11.55 -2.43 10.80
CA LEU A 56 -10.86 -3.55 11.43
C LEU A 56 -11.79 -4.25 12.44
N PRO A 57 -11.64 -5.57 12.65
CA PRO A 57 -12.49 -6.34 13.58
C PRO A 57 -12.31 -5.95 15.05
N GLY A 58 -11.24 -5.23 15.38
CA GLY A 58 -11.03 -4.63 16.68
C GLY A 58 -9.78 -3.76 16.72
N PHE A 59 -9.26 -3.55 17.93
CA PHE A 59 -8.10 -2.67 18.13
C PHE A 59 -6.86 -3.18 17.37
N SER A 60 -6.05 -2.25 16.88
CA SER A 60 -4.77 -2.54 16.24
C SER A 60 -3.73 -1.50 16.63
N ALA A 61 -2.53 -1.97 16.94
CA ALA A 61 -1.32 -1.16 17.10
C ALA A 61 -0.30 -1.45 15.98
N ALA A 62 -0.75 -2.08 14.89
CA ALA A 62 0.14 -2.50 13.81
C ALA A 62 0.60 -1.29 12.98
N THR A 63 1.88 -1.28 12.64
CA THR A 63 2.37 -0.53 11.48
C THR A 63 2.04 -1.36 10.22
N PRO A 64 1.30 -0.83 9.24
CA PRO A 64 0.98 -1.58 8.03
C PRO A 64 2.24 -1.96 7.27
N VAL A 65 2.26 -3.19 6.74
CA VAL A 65 3.25 -3.64 5.76
C VAL A 65 2.65 -3.48 4.37
N ILE A 66 3.40 -2.83 3.47
CA ILE A 66 2.99 -2.65 2.08
C ILE A 66 3.91 -3.53 1.23
N TYR A 67 3.32 -4.44 0.47
CA TYR A 67 4.08 -5.26 -0.48
C TYR A 67 3.26 -5.43 -1.76
N GLU A 68 3.77 -4.87 -2.85
CA GLU A 68 3.10 -4.74 -4.14
C GLU A 68 1.70 -4.10 -4.01
N ASP A 69 0.68 -4.82 -4.47
CA ASP A 69 -0.73 -4.43 -4.44
C ASP A 69 -1.43 -4.84 -3.12
N LYS A 70 -0.69 -5.17 -2.06
CA LYS A 70 -1.24 -5.65 -0.79
C LYS A 70 -0.83 -4.78 0.40
N VAL A 71 -1.74 -4.68 1.36
CA VAL A 71 -1.52 -4.08 2.68
C VAL A 71 -1.79 -5.14 3.73
N PHE A 72 -0.82 -5.38 4.61
CA PHE A 72 -0.95 -6.35 5.70
C PHE A 72 -0.97 -5.63 7.04
N VAL A 73 -1.90 -6.03 7.90
CA VAL A 73 -2.04 -5.50 9.26
C VAL A 73 -2.46 -6.62 10.19
N SER A 74 -2.15 -6.49 11.49
CA SER A 74 -2.73 -7.34 12.52
C SER A 74 -3.79 -6.59 13.31
N SER A 75 -4.85 -7.26 13.74
CA SER A 75 -5.90 -6.67 14.57
C SER A 75 -6.42 -7.71 15.55
N GLY A 76 -6.70 -7.28 16.79
CA GLY A 76 -7.50 -8.10 17.69
C GLY A 76 -8.94 -8.17 17.20
N ASP A 77 -9.60 -9.29 17.40
CA ASP A 77 -11.03 -9.45 17.10
C ASP A 77 -11.86 -9.24 18.37
N ASN A 78 -12.73 -8.22 18.35
CA ASN A 78 -13.57 -7.89 19.50
C ASN A 78 -14.56 -9.00 19.87
N GLN A 79 -14.95 -9.85 18.91
CA GLN A 79 -15.90 -10.95 19.12
C GLN A 79 -15.19 -12.20 19.60
N THR A 80 -14.16 -12.63 18.88
CA THR A 80 -13.49 -13.92 19.15
C THR A 80 -12.33 -13.81 20.14
N LYS A 81 -11.88 -12.60 20.46
CA LYS A 81 -10.71 -12.30 21.30
C LYS A 81 -9.39 -12.89 20.77
N LYS A 82 -9.34 -13.24 19.49
CA LYS A 82 -8.13 -13.71 18.81
C LYS A 82 -7.35 -12.55 18.20
N GLN A 83 -6.05 -12.77 18.01
CA GLN A 83 -5.24 -11.91 17.15
C GLN A 83 -5.35 -12.43 15.72
N LEU A 84 -5.67 -11.55 14.78
CA LEU A 84 -5.81 -11.87 13.36
C LEU A 84 -4.70 -11.20 12.55
N ALA A 85 -4.26 -11.88 11.50
CA ALA A 85 -3.53 -11.27 10.39
C ALA A 85 -4.52 -10.99 9.25
N LEU A 86 -4.50 -9.78 8.70
CA LEU A 86 -5.36 -9.36 7.61
C LEU A 86 -4.51 -8.95 6.40
N CYS A 87 -4.99 -9.29 5.22
CA CYS A 87 -4.49 -8.78 3.96
C CYS A 87 -5.60 -8.00 3.25
N LEU A 88 -5.29 -6.76 2.88
CA LEU A 88 -6.18 -5.87 2.14
C LEU A 88 -5.60 -5.61 0.74
N ASP A 89 -6.48 -5.38 -0.22
CA ASP A 89 -6.12 -4.83 -1.52
C ASP A 89 -5.69 -3.37 -1.37
N ARG A 90 -4.50 -3.02 -1.85
CA ARG A 90 -3.92 -1.67 -1.68
C ARG A 90 -4.71 -0.59 -2.40
N LYS A 91 -5.39 -0.92 -3.51
CA LYS A 91 -6.09 0.05 -4.35
C LYS A 91 -7.45 0.40 -3.77
N THR A 92 -8.12 -0.57 -3.16
CA THR A 92 -9.52 -0.45 -2.72
C THR A 92 -9.71 -0.50 -1.21
N GLY A 93 -8.73 -1.00 -0.45
CA GLY A 93 -8.85 -1.27 0.98
C GLY A 93 -9.71 -2.50 1.32
N LYS A 94 -10.21 -3.23 0.32
CA LYS A 94 -11.04 -4.42 0.53
C LYS A 94 -10.22 -5.55 1.15
N GLU A 95 -10.77 -6.21 2.16
CA GLU A 95 -10.18 -7.43 2.71
C GLU A 95 -10.13 -8.53 1.65
N LEU A 96 -8.93 -9.08 1.45
CA LEU A 96 -8.69 -10.23 0.57
C LEU A 96 -8.75 -11.53 1.35
N TRP A 97 -8.17 -11.55 2.54
CA TRP A 97 -8.23 -12.67 3.48
C TRP A 97 -7.85 -12.21 4.89
N ARG A 98 -8.20 -13.06 5.87
CA ARG A 98 -7.72 -12.99 7.25
C ARG A 98 -7.48 -14.39 7.82
N ALA A 99 -6.58 -14.51 8.78
CA ALA A 99 -6.23 -15.77 9.46
C ALA A 99 -6.00 -15.55 10.97
#